data_AF-A0A1G5EZK3-F1
#
_entry.id   AF-A0A1G5EZK3-F1
#
_cell.length_a   1.000
_cell.length_b   1.000
_cell.length_c   1.000
_cell.angle_alpha   90.00
_cell.angle_beta   90.00
_cell.angle_gamma   90.00
#
_symmetry.space_group_name_H-M   'P 1'
#
loop_
_entity.id
_entity.type
_entity.pdbx_description
1 polymer ?
#
loop_
_entity_poly.entity_id
_entity_poly.type
_entity_poly.pdbx_seq_one_letter_code
_entity_poly.pdbx_strand_id
1 'polypeptide(L)'
;MSKTWNEVRSELFTPEEIAESDLRVALMGELVKARKEQGISQRKLEELSGVKQPVIARIENGSSNPQLETIIKLLAALGKTLAVVPMK
;
A
#
# COMPACT_ATOMS: atom_id res chain seq x y z
N MET A 1 13.49 -30.95 3.04
CA MET A 1 13.80 -29.51 2.96
C MET A 1 12.51 -28.75 3.08
N SER A 2 12.45 -27.67 3.87
CA SER A 2 11.27 -26.81 3.94
C SER A 2 11.12 -26.05 2.63
N LYS A 3 9.90 -25.96 2.11
CA LYS A 3 9.59 -25.14 0.94
C LYS A 3 9.88 -23.66 1.25
N THR A 4 10.33 -22.91 0.25
CA THR A 4 10.47 -21.46 0.33
C THR A 4 9.10 -20.78 0.24
N TRP A 5 9.00 -19.52 0.68
CA TRP A 5 7.76 -18.76 0.54
C TRP A 5 7.30 -18.63 -0.92
N ASN A 6 8.23 -18.47 -1.86
CA ASN A 6 7.90 -18.35 -3.28
C ASN A 6 7.27 -19.65 -3.83
N GLU A 7 7.80 -20.81 -3.44
CA GLU A 7 7.26 -22.11 -3.83
C GLU A 7 5.85 -22.29 -3.25
N VAL A 8 5.70 -22.05 -1.94
CA VAL A 8 4.40 -22.14 -1.25
C VAL A 8 3.38 -21.18 -1.87
N ARG A 9 3.79 -19.95 -2.16
CA ARG A 9 2.94 -18.93 -2.78
C ARG A 9 2.43 -19.37 -4.16
N SER A 10 3.30 -19.95 -4.98
CA SER A 10 2.93 -20.41 -6.33
C SER A 10 2.00 -21.64 -6.32
N GLU A 11 2.04 -22.44 -5.26
CA GLU A 11 1.17 -23.61 -5.10
C GLU A 11 -0.22 -23.25 -4.55
N LEU A 12 -0.32 -22.18 -3.75
CA LEU A 12 -1.54 -21.81 -3.02
C LEU A 12 -2.42 -20.76 -3.70
N PHE A 13 -1.85 -19.95 -4.60
CA PHE A 13 -2.53 -18.79 -5.18
C PHE A 13 -2.46 -18.80 -6.71
N THR A 14 -3.49 -18.26 -7.36
CA THR A 14 -3.46 -18.08 -8.81
C THR A 14 -2.49 -16.96 -9.22
N PRO A 15 -2.00 -16.94 -10.48
CA PRO A 15 -1.20 -15.83 -10.99
C PRO A 15 -1.86 -14.46 -10.81
N GLU A 16 -3.19 -14.38 -10.94
CA GLU A 16 -3.98 -13.17 -10.76
C GLU A 16 -3.99 -12.71 -9.30
N GLU A 17 -4.20 -13.62 -8.34
CA GLU A 17 -4.16 -13.32 -6.90
C GLU A 17 -2.75 -12.87 -6.47
N ILE A 18 -1.72 -13.51 -7.03
CA ILE A 18 -0.32 -13.13 -6.83
C ILE A 18 -0.09 -11.71 -7.35
N ALA A 19 -0.51 -11.40 -8.58
CA ALA A 19 -0.34 -10.09 -9.19
C ALA A 19 -1.10 -8.99 -8.43
N GLU A 20 -2.32 -9.26 -7.99
CA GLU A 20 -3.10 -8.31 -7.17
C GLU A 20 -2.40 -8.03 -5.83
N SER A 21 -1.90 -9.08 -5.18
CA SER A 21 -1.15 -8.97 -3.93
C SER A 21 0.15 -8.17 -4.11
N ASP A 22 0.90 -8.42 -5.18
CA ASP A 22 2.13 -7.68 -5.49
C ASP A 22 1.84 -6.19 -5.74
N LEU A 23 0.77 -5.88 -6.49
CA LEU A 23 0.35 -4.51 -6.73
C LEU A 23 -0.03 -3.79 -5.43
N ARG A 24 -0.76 -4.47 -4.55
CA ARG A 24 -1.16 -3.95 -3.24
C ARG A 24 0.06 -3.65 -2.36
N VAL A 25 1.02 -4.56 -2.29
CA VAL A 25 2.27 -4.38 -1.55
C VAL A 25 3.09 -3.22 -2.12
N ALA A 26 3.20 -3.12 -3.45
CA ALA A 26 3.91 -2.02 -4.10
C ALA A 26 3.28 -0.65 -3.79
N LEU A 27 1.96 -0.54 -3.89
CA LEU A 27 1.22 0.69 -3.56
C LEU A 27 1.42 1.12 -2.10
N MET A 28 1.31 0.17 -1.16
CA MET A 28 1.55 0.43 0.26
C MET A 28 3.01 0.84 0.53
N GLY A 29 3.95 0.19 -0.14
CA GLY A 29 5.38 0.54 -0.08
C GLY A 29 5.64 1.98 -0.52
N GLU A 30 5.05 2.41 -1.63
CA GLU A 30 5.17 3.79 -2.13
C GLU A 30 4.54 4.82 -1.18
N LEU A 31 3.39 4.52 -0.57
CA LEU A 31 2.79 5.38 0.46
C LEU A 31 3.70 5.55 1.68
N VAL A 32 4.21 4.44 2.22
CA VAL A 32 5.13 4.45 3.37
C VAL A 32 6.40 5.21 3.04
N LYS A 33 6.95 4.98 1.85
CA LYS A 33 8.16 5.65 1.36
C LYS A 33 7.92 7.15 1.23
N ALA A 34 6.87 7.58 0.54
CA ALA A 34 6.53 9.00 0.38
C ALA A 34 6.33 9.70 1.73
N ARG A 35 5.68 9.05 2.69
CA ARG A 35 5.52 9.58 4.06
C ARG A 35 6.87 9.74 4.76
N LYS A 36 7.75 8.74 4.66
CA LYS A 36 9.08 8.78 5.27
C LYS A 36 10.00 9.81 4.61
N GLU A 37 9.93 9.98 3.29
CA GLU A 37 10.68 10.99 2.53
C GLU A 37 10.32 12.41 2.97
N GLN A 38 9.06 12.65 3.35
CA GLN A 38 8.63 13.93 3.93
C GLN A 38 8.96 14.06 5.44
N GLY A 39 9.44 13.01 6.09
CA GLY A 39 9.77 13.03 7.51
C GLY A 39 8.57 13.15 8.46
N ILE A 40 7.35 12.84 8.00
CA ILE A 40 6.12 13.03 8.80
C ILE A 40 5.66 11.74 9.49
N SER A 41 5.06 11.88 10.66
CA SER A 41 4.44 10.76 11.39
C SER A 41 3.09 10.38 10.78
N GLN A 42 2.57 9.19 11.12
CA GLN A 42 1.20 8.82 10.72
C GLN A 42 0.13 9.75 11.32
N ARG A 43 0.35 10.27 12.53
CA ARG A 43 -0.52 11.30 13.13
C ARG A 43 -0.48 12.60 12.32
N LYS A 44 0.71 12.99 11.85
CA LYS A 44 0.82 14.18 11.00
C LYS A 44 0.13 13.97 9.66
N LEU A 45 0.22 12.76 9.09
CA LEU A 45 -0.52 12.43 7.87
C LEU A 45 -2.05 12.42 8.10
N GLU A 46 -2.53 12.06 9.29
CA GLU A 46 -3.95 12.23 9.64
C GLU A 46 -4.38 13.69 9.57
N GLU A 47 -3.60 14.61 10.16
CA GLU A 47 -3.90 16.04 10.11
C GLU A 47 -3.97 16.59 8.68
N LEU A 48 -3.10 16.10 7.79
CA LEU A 48 -3.01 16.57 6.40
C LEU A 48 -4.07 15.95 5.48
N SER A 49 -4.41 14.68 5.69
CA SER A 49 -5.30 13.91 4.79
C SER A 49 -6.74 13.81 5.30
N GLY A 50 -6.98 14.06 6.59
CA GLY A 50 -8.24 13.77 7.27
C GLY A 50 -8.50 12.27 7.51
N VAL A 51 -7.58 11.39 7.13
CA VAL A 51 -7.69 9.93 7.35
C VAL A 51 -7.16 9.58 8.73
N LYS A 52 -7.97 8.91 9.54
CA LYS A 52 -7.60 8.55 10.93
C LYS A 52 -6.30 7.74 11.01
N GLN A 53 -5.42 8.05 11.96
CA GLN A 53 -4.13 7.37 12.13
C GLN A 53 -4.26 5.84 12.25
N PRO A 54 -5.26 5.26 12.96
CA PRO A 54 -5.45 3.81 12.97
C PRO A 54 -5.81 3.21 11.60
N VAL A 55 -6.44 3.99 10.71
CA VAL A 55 -6.68 3.59 9.32
C VAL A 55 -5.37 3.63 8.54
N ILE A 56 -4.59 4.70 8.66
CA ILE A 56 -3.26 4.82 8.05
C ILE A 56 -2.37 3.64 8.46
N ALA A 57 -2.31 3.32 9.75
CA ALA A 57 -1.48 2.22 10.25
C ALA A 57 -1.88 0.86 9.66
N ARG A 58 -3.19 0.59 9.53
CA ARG A 58 -3.73 -0.63 8.89
C ARG A 58 -3.51 -0.68 7.38
N ILE A 59 -3.34 0.46 6.74
CA ILE A 59 -3.00 0.53 5.32
C ILE A 59 -1.50 0.24 5.16
N GLU A 60 -0.66 0.89 5.95
CA GLU A 60 0.80 0.75 5.86
C GLU A 60 1.31 -0.65 6.23
N ASN A 61 0.58 -1.39 7.07
CA ASN A 61 0.94 -2.76 7.47
C ASN A 61 0.24 -3.85 6.62
N GLY A 62 -0.59 -3.48 5.65
CA GLY A 62 -1.32 -4.43 4.80
C GLY A 62 -2.48 -5.17 5.47
N SER A 63 -2.92 -4.79 6.67
CA SER A 63 -3.99 -5.48 7.41
C SER A 63 -5.40 -4.99 7.07
N SER A 64 -5.56 -4.18 6.03
CA SER A 64 -6.85 -3.71 5.54
C SER A 64 -6.88 -3.58 4.01
N ASN A 65 -8.10 -3.62 3.46
CA ASN A 65 -8.36 -3.27 2.06
C ASN A 65 -8.88 -1.82 1.99
N PRO A 66 -8.02 -0.81 1.77
CA PRO A 66 -8.46 0.57 1.69
C PRO A 66 -9.30 0.83 0.44
N GLN A 67 -10.33 1.67 0.58
CA GLN A 67 -11.02 2.23 -0.56
C GLN A 67 -10.09 3.13 -1.38
N LEU A 68 -10.30 3.18 -2.69
CA LEU A 68 -9.54 4.03 -3.60
C LEU A 68 -9.56 5.51 -3.16
N GLU A 69 -10.70 6.00 -2.69
CA GLU A 69 -10.83 7.37 -2.17
C GLU A 69 -9.84 7.65 -1.03
N THR A 70 -9.68 6.71 -0.10
CA THR A 70 -8.73 6.84 1.02
C THR A 70 -7.30 6.90 0.51
N ILE A 71 -6.95 6.06 -0.47
CA ILE A 71 -5.61 6.10 -1.10
C ILE A 71 -5.36 7.45 -1.75
N ILE A 72 -6.33 7.98 -2.50
CA ILE A 72 -6.23 9.29 -3.15
C ILE A 72 -6.01 10.40 -2.12
N LYS A 73 -6.74 10.40 -0.99
CA LYS A 73 -6.55 11.39 0.10
C LYS A 73 -5.14 11.35 0.68
N LEU A 74 -4.60 10.14 0.93
CA LEU A 74 -3.24 9.99 1.45
C LEU A 74 -2.20 10.45 0.44
N LEU A 75 -2.35 10.07 -0.83
CA LEU A 75 -1.43 10.48 -1.90
C LEU A 75 -1.44 12.01 -2.09
N ALA A 76 -2.62 12.64 -2.12
CA ALA A 76 -2.76 14.09 -2.25
C ALA A 76 -2.05 14.82 -1.10
N ALA A 77 -2.25 14.36 0.14
CA ALA A 77 -1.55 14.91 1.31
C ALA A 77 -0.02 14.72 1.24
N LEU A 78 0.45 13.71 0.52
CA LEU A 78 1.86 13.41 0.29
C LEU A 78 2.40 14.03 -1.01
N GLY A 79 1.62 14.85 -1.72
CA GLY A 79 2.03 15.45 -3.00
C GLY A 79 2.28 14.41 -4.11
N LYS A 80 1.58 13.27 -4.05
CA LYS A 80 1.65 12.17 -5.02
C LYS A 80 0.28 11.98 -5.70
N THR A 81 0.26 11.19 -6.77
CA THR A 81 -0.97 10.79 -7.47
C THR A 81 -0.84 9.37 -8.01
N LEU A 82 -1.94 8.78 -8.50
CA LEU A 82 -1.94 7.51 -9.22
C LEU A 82 -1.90 7.75 -10.72
N ALA A 83 -1.23 6.85 -11.43
CA ALA A 83 -1.24 6.79 -12.88
C ALA A 83 -1.55 5.37 -13.33
N VAL A 84 -2.39 5.25 -14.37
CA VAL A 84 -2.60 3.98 -15.07
C VAL A 84 -1.52 3.87 -16.13
N VAL A 85 -0.74 2.80 -16.08
CA VAL A 85 0.39 2.54 -16.98
C VAL A 85 0.20 1.21 -17.68
N PRO A 86 0.80 0.98 -18.86
CA PRO A 86 0.78 -0.33 -19.51
C PRO A 86 1.31 -1.41 -18.58
N MET A 87 0.62 -2.56 -18.56
CA MET A 87 1.19 -3.77 -17.99
C MET A 87 2.36 -4.21 -18.90
N LYS A 88 3.48 -4.61 -18.29
CA LYS A 88 4.66 -5.09 -19.04
C LYS A 88 4.31 -6.23 -19.97
#